data_AF-A0A930RWK8-F1
#
_entry.id   AF-A0A930RWK8-F1
#
_cell.length_a   1.000
_cell.length_b   1.000
_cell.length_c   1.000
_cell.angle_alpha   90.00
_cell.angle_beta   90.00
_cell.angle_gamma   90.00
#
_symmetry.space_group_name_H-M   'P 1'
#
loop_
_entity.id
_entity.type
_entity.pdbx_description
1 polymer ?
#
loop_
_entity_poly.entity_id
_entity_poly.type
_entity_poly.pdbx_seq_one_letter_code
_entity_poly.pdbx_strand_id
1 'polypeptide(L)'
;SKVYPKTMHDKNKDIEVFDIACPKFVLIVERNQSDTKEAEEVVRETLRPLEGTKVDTVILGCTHYPLLRQTIQKVVGANVTLIDSGAETVSSVSALLDYCKLSETPESNPEPTLEIYTTGEASLFEEIAENWLNRTGLKVKKVTLKEEVKPVELKKEIVIATNNVGKAKEFAEIFEPKGYSVKTLRDFPELEEVEETGKTFEENARLKAETIANELQTIVLADDSGLCVDALDGQPGVYSARFAGEPKSDAANNAKLLSELGGLVGEERSAHFTCCLVLAAPNSESLVVQAECPGQIATLPAGDSGFGYDPLFVVPEYGKTFAELGMDIKNKISHRAKAIELLVSQWEKWTHELNQTEE
;
A
#
# COMPACT_ATOMS: atom_id res chain seq x y z
N SER A 1 -16.41 1.91 -2.09
CA SER A 1 -15.71 1.41 -0.88
C SER A 1 -16.68 0.53 -0.10
N LYS A 2 -16.34 -0.74 0.22
CA LYS A 2 -17.20 -1.63 1.04
C LYS A 2 -16.92 -1.52 2.55
N VAL A 3 -16.22 -0.47 2.97
CA VAL A 3 -15.75 -0.32 4.36
C VAL A 3 -16.92 -0.13 5.32
N TYR A 4 -17.89 0.74 5.01
CA TYR A 4 -19.04 0.99 5.89
C TYR A 4 -19.91 -0.25 6.14
N PRO A 5 -20.38 -0.99 5.12
CA PRO A 5 -21.13 -2.23 5.35
C PRO A 5 -20.36 -3.25 6.19
N LYS A 6 -19.07 -3.46 5.88
CA LYS A 6 -18.22 -4.40 6.62
C LYS A 6 -18.09 -4.02 8.10
N THR A 7 -17.70 -2.77 8.38
CA THR A 7 -17.51 -2.29 9.76
C THR A 7 -18.79 -2.31 10.58
N MET A 8 -19.95 -2.02 9.96
CA MET A 8 -21.24 -2.08 10.64
C MET A 8 -21.68 -3.51 10.92
N HIS A 9 -21.49 -4.44 9.97
CA HIS A 9 -21.82 -5.86 10.15
C HIS A 9 -20.90 -6.56 11.17
N ASP A 10 -19.65 -6.13 11.29
CA ASP A 10 -18.74 -6.61 12.34
C ASP A 10 -19.25 -6.23 13.74
N LYS A 11 -19.97 -5.09 13.88
CA LYS A 11 -20.56 -4.65 15.16
C LYS A 11 -21.96 -5.23 15.39
N ASN A 12 -22.79 -5.33 14.35
CA ASN A 12 -24.13 -5.88 14.44
C ASN A 12 -24.58 -6.44 13.07
N LYS A 13 -24.81 -7.75 13.01
CA LYS A 13 -25.17 -8.48 11.79
C LYS A 13 -26.60 -8.22 11.31
N ASP A 14 -27.45 -7.70 12.18
CA ASP A 14 -28.87 -7.44 11.89
C ASP A 14 -29.10 -6.06 11.25
N ILE A 15 -28.04 -5.24 11.09
CA ILE A 15 -28.13 -3.92 10.43
C ILE A 15 -28.19 -4.09 8.92
N GLU A 16 -29.18 -3.49 8.28
CA GLU A 16 -29.22 -3.31 6.83
C GLU A 16 -28.51 -2.01 6.44
N VAL A 17 -27.56 -2.08 5.51
CA VAL A 17 -26.77 -0.94 5.05
C VAL A 17 -27.01 -0.71 3.57
N PHE A 18 -27.34 0.52 3.20
CA PHE A 18 -27.57 0.95 1.82
C PHE A 18 -26.59 2.07 1.47
N ASP A 19 -25.87 1.90 0.37
CA ASP A 19 -24.96 2.92 -0.16
C ASP A 19 -25.62 3.62 -1.35
N ILE A 20 -25.73 4.95 -1.28
CA ILE A 20 -26.22 5.79 -2.38
C ILE A 20 -25.13 6.79 -2.74
N ALA A 21 -24.70 6.76 -4.00
CA ALA A 21 -23.77 7.76 -4.52
C ALA A 21 -24.53 9.06 -4.82
N CYS A 22 -24.06 10.17 -4.24
CA CYS A 22 -24.69 11.49 -4.42
C CYS A 22 -23.72 12.51 -5.06
N PRO A 23 -23.18 12.26 -6.28
CA PRO A 23 -22.21 13.16 -6.90
C PRO A 23 -22.81 14.54 -7.22
N LYS A 24 -24.11 14.61 -7.52
CA LYS A 24 -24.80 15.88 -7.81
C LYS A 24 -24.83 16.84 -6.60
N PHE A 25 -24.74 16.32 -5.37
CA PHE A 25 -24.80 17.14 -4.15
C PHE A 25 -23.57 18.04 -4.05
N VAL A 26 -22.39 17.53 -4.44
CA VAL A 26 -21.14 18.29 -4.46
C VAL A 26 -21.29 19.50 -5.39
N LEU A 27 -21.80 19.29 -6.60
CA LEU A 27 -22.00 20.37 -7.58
C LEU A 27 -22.97 21.45 -7.11
N ILE A 28 -24.01 21.08 -6.35
CA ILE A 28 -24.96 22.06 -5.77
C ILE A 28 -24.25 22.95 -4.76
N VAL A 29 -23.49 22.32 -3.86
CA VAL A 29 -22.76 23.02 -2.80
C VAL A 29 -21.69 23.94 -3.40
N GLU A 30 -20.89 23.44 -4.35
CA GLU A 30 -19.86 24.23 -5.04
C GLU A 30 -20.41 25.37 -5.89
N ARG A 31 -21.71 25.34 -6.23
CA ARG A 31 -22.40 26.44 -6.92
C ARG A 31 -23.10 27.41 -5.97
N ASN A 32 -22.92 27.23 -4.65
CA ASN A 32 -23.62 27.97 -3.60
C ASN A 32 -25.17 27.88 -3.74
N GLN A 33 -25.67 26.70 -4.11
CA GLN A 33 -27.10 26.46 -4.38
C GLN A 33 -27.78 25.60 -3.29
N SER A 34 -27.15 25.42 -2.13
CA SER A 34 -27.61 24.47 -1.09
C SER A 34 -29.03 24.70 -0.59
N ASP A 35 -29.49 25.96 -0.60
CA ASP A 35 -30.81 26.38 -0.10
C ASP A 35 -31.84 26.66 -1.21
N THR A 36 -31.56 26.26 -2.46
CA THR A 36 -32.48 26.52 -3.57
C THR A 36 -33.49 25.39 -3.78
N LYS A 37 -34.56 25.69 -4.54
CA LYS A 37 -35.57 24.68 -4.90
C LYS A 37 -34.98 23.56 -5.76
N GLU A 38 -34.01 23.91 -6.60
CA GLU A 38 -33.27 22.96 -7.42
C GLU A 38 -32.49 21.97 -6.55
N ALA A 39 -31.91 22.42 -5.43
CA ALA A 39 -31.26 21.53 -4.47
C ALA A 39 -32.27 20.58 -3.81
N GLU A 40 -33.44 21.06 -3.40
CA GLU A 40 -34.49 20.19 -2.83
C GLU A 40 -34.94 19.11 -3.84
N GLU A 41 -35.08 19.47 -5.12
CA GLU A 41 -35.46 18.53 -6.19
C GLU A 41 -34.39 17.48 -6.45
N VAL A 42 -33.12 17.89 -6.56
CA VAL A 42 -32.00 16.97 -6.77
C VAL A 42 -31.82 16.03 -5.57
N VAL A 43 -31.95 16.53 -4.34
CA VAL A 43 -31.88 15.71 -3.13
C VAL A 43 -33.03 14.71 -3.10
N ARG A 44 -34.25 15.13 -3.41
CA ARG A 44 -35.41 14.23 -3.50
C ARG A 44 -35.23 13.15 -4.56
N GLU A 45 -34.79 13.52 -5.77
CA GLU A 45 -34.57 12.56 -6.85
C GLU A 45 -33.47 11.55 -6.49
N THR A 46 -32.37 12.02 -5.92
CA THR A 46 -31.22 11.17 -5.55
C THR A 46 -31.56 10.21 -4.42
N LEU A 47 -32.35 10.65 -3.43
CA LEU A 47 -32.74 9.85 -2.28
C LEU A 47 -34.04 9.07 -2.48
N ARG A 48 -34.66 9.14 -3.67
CA ARG A 48 -35.85 8.34 -4.04
C ARG A 48 -35.72 6.85 -3.71
N PRO A 49 -34.55 6.18 -3.87
CA PRO A 49 -34.41 4.77 -3.49
C PRO A 49 -34.67 4.47 -2.01
N LEU A 50 -34.62 5.49 -1.13
CA LEU A 50 -34.96 5.35 0.30
C LEU A 50 -36.45 5.52 0.57
N GLU A 51 -37.25 6.03 -0.37
CA GLU A 51 -38.70 6.19 -0.16
C GLU A 51 -39.37 4.83 0.09
N GLY A 52 -40.16 4.74 1.16
CA GLY A 52 -40.84 3.50 1.57
C GLY A 52 -39.95 2.50 2.33
N THR A 53 -38.66 2.78 2.48
CA THR A 53 -37.77 2.01 3.37
C THR A 53 -37.95 2.47 4.82
N LYS A 54 -37.62 1.60 5.80
CA LYS A 54 -37.62 1.94 7.24
C LYS A 54 -36.24 2.44 7.69
N VAL A 55 -35.63 3.36 6.94
CA VAL A 55 -34.35 3.93 7.33
C VAL A 55 -34.54 4.81 8.56
N ASP A 56 -33.81 4.50 9.64
CA ASP A 56 -33.78 5.29 10.86
C ASP A 56 -32.57 6.23 10.95
N THR A 57 -31.53 5.97 10.16
CA THR A 57 -30.23 6.66 10.24
C THR A 57 -29.63 6.84 8.85
N VAL A 58 -29.12 8.04 8.56
CA VAL A 58 -28.37 8.35 7.32
C VAL A 58 -27.02 8.95 7.69
N ILE A 59 -25.96 8.39 7.11
CA ILE A 59 -24.58 8.84 7.32
C ILE A 59 -24.17 9.76 6.16
N LEU A 60 -23.73 10.97 6.48
CA LEU A 60 -23.23 11.94 5.51
C LEU A 60 -21.77 11.64 5.18
N GLY A 61 -21.57 10.83 4.13
CA GLY A 61 -20.26 10.30 3.74
C GLY A 61 -19.31 11.29 3.03
N CYS A 62 -19.73 12.54 2.80
CA CYS A 62 -18.92 13.58 2.16
C CYS A 62 -19.00 14.88 2.96
N THR A 63 -17.89 15.60 3.05
CA THR A 63 -17.76 16.89 3.77
C THR A 63 -18.63 18.01 3.20
N HIS A 64 -19.14 17.88 1.97
CA HIS A 64 -20.09 18.83 1.38
C HIS A 64 -21.52 18.65 1.91
N TYR A 65 -21.91 17.42 2.29
CA TYR A 65 -23.30 17.09 2.59
C TYR A 65 -23.87 17.75 3.86
N PRO A 66 -23.07 18.11 4.89
CA PRO A 66 -23.54 18.92 6.01
C PRO A 66 -24.15 20.26 5.58
N LEU A 67 -23.69 20.86 4.48
CA LEU A 67 -24.28 22.09 3.92
C LEU A 67 -25.68 21.88 3.33
N LEU A 68 -26.04 20.63 3.02
CA LEU A 68 -27.38 20.24 2.58
C LEU A 68 -28.20 19.59 3.70
N ARG A 69 -27.72 19.62 4.96
CA ARG A 69 -28.34 18.87 6.07
C ARG A 69 -29.82 19.15 6.23
N GLN A 70 -30.23 20.42 6.16
CA GLN A 70 -31.64 20.79 6.29
C GLN A 70 -32.48 20.22 5.14
N THR A 71 -31.99 20.34 3.91
CA THR A 71 -32.64 19.82 2.71
C THR A 71 -32.76 18.30 2.73
N ILE A 72 -31.68 17.60 3.12
CA ILE A 72 -31.67 16.16 3.29
C ILE A 72 -32.69 15.75 4.36
N GLN A 73 -32.68 16.40 5.53
CA GLN A 73 -33.61 16.11 6.62
C GLN A 73 -35.08 16.25 6.20
N LYS A 74 -35.42 17.29 5.42
CA LYS A 74 -36.76 17.49 4.87
C LYS A 74 -37.20 16.32 3.98
N VAL A 75 -36.26 15.73 3.22
CA VAL A 75 -36.54 14.65 2.28
C VAL A 75 -36.63 13.29 2.99
N VAL A 76 -35.68 12.96 3.88
CA VAL A 76 -35.66 11.66 4.57
C VAL A 76 -36.66 11.58 5.73
N GLY A 77 -37.11 12.72 6.24
CA GLY A 77 -38.09 12.83 7.32
C GLY A 77 -37.47 13.20 8.67
N ALA A 78 -38.27 13.86 9.51
CA ALA A 78 -37.79 14.46 10.77
C ALA A 78 -37.31 13.46 11.83
N ASN A 79 -37.70 12.19 11.72
CA ASN A 79 -37.34 11.15 12.68
C ASN A 79 -36.06 10.38 12.30
N VAL A 80 -35.49 10.67 11.12
CA VAL A 80 -34.26 10.01 10.67
C VAL A 80 -33.05 10.72 11.26
N THR A 81 -32.18 9.97 11.91
CA THR A 81 -30.94 10.47 12.51
C THR A 81 -29.91 10.75 11.42
N LEU A 82 -29.46 12.00 11.30
CA LEU A 82 -28.38 12.38 10.38
C LEU A 82 -27.04 12.45 11.12
N ILE A 83 -26.14 11.53 10.77
CA ILE A 83 -24.76 11.49 11.29
C ILE A 83 -23.84 12.28 10.37
N ASP A 84 -23.18 13.30 10.94
CA ASP A 84 -22.19 14.14 10.26
C ASP A 84 -20.78 13.64 10.59
N SER A 85 -20.00 13.32 9.55
CA SER A 85 -18.60 12.92 9.69
C SER A 85 -17.71 14.06 10.18
N GLY A 86 -18.09 15.32 9.95
CA GLY A 86 -17.36 16.50 10.40
C GLY A 86 -17.25 16.60 11.93
N ALA A 87 -18.27 16.17 12.68
CA ALA A 87 -18.23 16.20 14.14
C ALA A 87 -17.13 15.29 14.72
N GLU A 88 -16.94 14.11 14.12
CA GLU A 88 -15.87 13.19 14.51
C GLU A 88 -14.49 13.74 14.13
N THR A 89 -14.39 14.38 12.96
CA THR A 89 -13.16 15.10 12.56
C THR A 89 -12.81 16.19 13.57
N VAL A 90 -13.78 16.98 14.04
CA VAL A 90 -13.55 18.01 15.07
C VAL A 90 -13.05 17.40 16.37
N SER A 91 -13.66 16.30 16.84
CA SER A 91 -13.23 15.58 18.05
C SER A 91 -11.78 15.10 17.93
N SER A 92 -11.45 14.46 16.80
CA SER A 92 -10.09 13.96 16.52
C SER A 92 -9.06 15.09 16.45
N VAL A 93 -9.40 16.20 15.78
CA VAL A 93 -8.53 17.38 15.69
C VAL A 93 -8.33 18.02 17.05
N SER A 94 -9.38 18.15 17.87
CA SER A 94 -9.27 18.70 19.22
C SER A 94 -8.29 17.91 20.09
N ALA A 95 -8.39 16.57 20.07
CA ALA A 95 -7.48 15.71 20.82
C ALA A 95 -6.01 15.89 20.39
N LEU A 96 -5.77 16.04 19.08
CA LEU A 96 -4.43 16.29 18.53
C LEU A 96 -3.89 17.66 18.94
N LEU A 97 -4.72 18.71 18.88
CA LEU A 97 -4.32 20.05 19.29
C LEU A 97 -3.97 20.10 20.78
N ASP A 98 -4.75 19.44 21.64
CA ASP A 98 -4.46 19.34 23.08
C ASP A 98 -3.15 18.57 23.33
N TYR A 99 -2.98 17.41 22.68
CA TYR A 99 -1.77 16.60 22.79
C TYR A 99 -0.51 17.37 22.37
N CYS A 100 -0.59 18.11 21.26
CA CYS A 100 0.50 18.94 20.75
C CYS A 100 0.65 20.28 21.49
N LYS A 101 -0.21 20.58 22.47
CA LYS A 101 -0.25 21.86 23.20
C LYS A 101 -0.44 23.08 22.29
N LEU A 102 -1.25 22.92 21.24
CA LEU A 102 -1.61 23.95 20.27
C LEU A 102 -3.02 24.50 20.49
N SER A 103 -3.80 23.89 21.38
CA SER A 103 -5.16 24.32 21.73
C SER A 103 -5.13 25.63 22.51
N GLU A 104 -6.00 26.58 22.15
CA GLU A 104 -6.16 27.86 22.82
C GLU A 104 -7.60 28.04 23.32
N THR A 105 -7.74 28.73 24.45
CA THR A 105 -9.00 29.08 25.10
C THR A 105 -9.21 30.59 25.06
N PRO A 106 -10.44 31.09 25.27
CA PRO A 106 -10.69 32.53 25.40
C PRO A 106 -9.84 33.20 26.49
N GLU A 107 -9.43 32.47 27.53
CA GLU A 107 -8.52 32.95 28.57
C GLU A 107 -7.06 33.07 28.11
N SER A 108 -6.60 32.13 27.25
CA SER A 108 -5.22 32.11 26.76
C SER A 108 -5.01 32.95 25.50
N ASN A 109 -6.05 33.12 24.68
CA ASN A 109 -6.08 33.97 23.49
C ASN A 109 -7.38 34.78 23.45
N PRO A 110 -7.41 35.96 24.10
CA PRO A 110 -8.61 36.79 24.18
C PRO A 110 -8.97 37.48 22.85
N GLU A 111 -8.02 37.57 21.91
CA GLU A 111 -8.22 38.20 20.60
C GLU A 111 -7.80 37.25 19.46
N PRO A 112 -8.57 36.17 19.21
CA PRO A 112 -8.20 35.19 18.21
C PRO A 112 -8.31 35.77 16.79
N THR A 113 -7.35 35.39 15.95
CA THR A 113 -7.38 35.68 14.52
C THR A 113 -7.80 34.45 13.73
N LEU A 114 -8.49 34.66 12.61
CA LEU A 114 -8.87 33.60 11.68
C LEU A 114 -8.27 33.89 10.31
N GLU A 115 -7.32 33.07 9.89
CA GLU A 115 -6.82 33.02 8.52
C GLU A 115 -7.20 31.69 7.90
N ILE A 116 -7.73 31.72 6.68
CA ILE A 116 -8.20 30.54 5.97
C ILE A 116 -7.34 30.36 4.73
N TYR A 117 -6.88 29.13 4.50
CA TYR A 117 -6.13 28.75 3.32
C TYR A 117 -6.89 27.68 2.54
N THR A 118 -6.89 27.78 1.22
CA THR A 118 -7.53 26.80 0.33
C THR A 118 -6.64 26.47 -0.86
N THR A 119 -6.66 25.22 -1.31
CA THR A 119 -6.05 24.82 -2.59
C THR A 119 -6.97 25.08 -3.78
N GLY A 120 -8.28 25.28 -3.51
CA GLY A 120 -9.31 25.58 -4.49
C GLY A 120 -9.33 27.05 -4.94
N GLU A 121 -10.49 27.49 -5.41
CA GLU A 121 -10.73 28.91 -5.73
C GLU A 121 -11.08 29.66 -4.43
N ALA A 122 -10.36 30.76 -4.14
CA ALA A 122 -10.45 31.44 -2.85
C ALA A 122 -11.73 32.24 -2.69
N SER A 123 -12.18 32.94 -3.74
CA SER A 123 -13.37 33.79 -3.68
C SER A 123 -14.67 32.97 -3.53
N LEU A 124 -14.75 31.81 -4.18
CA LEU A 124 -15.86 30.87 -4.07
C LEU A 124 -15.90 30.26 -2.67
N PHE A 125 -14.74 29.86 -2.13
CA PHE A 125 -14.68 29.34 -0.77
C PHE A 125 -15.09 30.41 0.25
N GLU A 126 -14.65 31.65 0.07
CA GLU A 126 -15.04 32.79 0.90
C GLU A 126 -16.56 32.96 0.92
N GLU A 127 -17.21 33.03 -0.25
CA GLU A 127 -18.67 33.17 -0.35
C GLU A 127 -19.43 32.04 0.38
N ILE A 128 -19.02 30.79 0.14
CA ILE A 128 -19.65 29.62 0.78
C ILE A 128 -19.44 29.65 2.29
N ALA A 129 -18.21 29.92 2.74
CA ALA A 129 -17.84 29.91 4.14
C ALA A 129 -18.51 31.06 4.92
N GLU A 130 -18.64 32.24 4.33
CA GLU A 130 -19.32 33.38 4.94
C GLU A 130 -20.80 33.10 5.18
N ASN A 131 -21.48 32.57 4.16
CA ASN A 131 -22.88 32.16 4.25
C ASN A 131 -23.07 31.07 5.32
N TRP A 132 -22.20 30.05 5.30
CA TRP A 132 -22.32 28.92 6.23
C TRP A 132 -22.00 29.30 7.68
N LEU A 133 -20.92 30.04 7.91
CA LEU A 133 -20.49 30.46 9.24
C LEU A 133 -21.29 31.65 9.77
N ASN A 134 -22.15 32.25 8.93
CA ASN A 134 -22.88 33.48 9.22
C ASN A 134 -21.92 34.59 9.70
N ARG A 135 -20.83 34.79 8.94
CA ARG A 135 -19.75 35.75 9.20
C ARG A 135 -19.36 36.45 7.91
N THR A 136 -18.92 37.69 7.99
CA THR A 136 -18.47 38.48 6.84
C THR A 136 -17.03 38.95 7.03
N GLY A 137 -16.30 39.15 5.94
CA GLY A 137 -14.91 39.59 5.93
C GLY A 137 -13.90 38.48 6.21
N LEU A 138 -14.19 37.24 5.78
CA LEU A 138 -13.25 36.13 5.95
C LEU A 138 -12.00 36.31 5.07
N LYS A 139 -10.81 36.20 5.67
CA LYS A 139 -9.56 36.29 4.91
C LYS A 139 -9.18 34.92 4.35
N VAL A 140 -9.54 34.65 3.10
CA VAL A 140 -9.21 33.40 2.40
C VAL A 140 -8.03 33.61 1.44
N LYS A 141 -6.99 32.78 1.56
CA LYS A 141 -5.81 32.79 0.69
C LYS A 141 -5.72 31.49 -0.10
N LYS A 142 -5.58 31.59 -1.42
CA LYS A 142 -5.24 30.42 -2.24
C LYS A 142 -3.78 30.04 -2.01
N VAL A 143 -3.53 28.76 -1.74
CA VAL A 143 -2.18 28.19 -1.59
C VAL A 143 -1.99 27.01 -2.51
N THR A 144 -0.76 26.83 -2.97
CA THR A 144 -0.33 25.62 -3.67
C THR A 144 0.51 24.81 -2.70
N LEU A 145 0.07 23.61 -2.36
CA LEU A 145 0.88 22.68 -1.58
C LEU A 145 2.05 22.23 -2.46
N LYS A 146 3.27 22.42 -1.96
CA LYS A 146 4.46 21.77 -2.48
C LYS A 146 4.83 20.73 -1.43
N GLU A 147 5.05 19.48 -1.84
CA GLU A 147 5.62 18.49 -0.93
C GLU A 147 6.98 19.01 -0.47
N GLU A 148 7.15 19.16 0.84
CA GLU A 148 8.42 19.52 1.43
C GLU A 148 9.30 18.26 1.43
N VAL A 149 9.94 17.97 0.30
CA VAL A 149 10.96 16.93 0.22
C VAL A 149 12.19 17.49 0.94
N LYS A 150 12.41 17.08 2.19
CA LYS A 150 13.70 17.34 2.84
C LYS A 150 14.76 16.58 2.07
N PRO A 151 15.83 17.21 1.56
CA PRO A 151 16.94 16.48 0.96
C PRO A 151 17.52 15.56 2.02
N VAL A 152 17.47 14.26 1.76
CA VAL A 152 18.05 13.23 2.63
C VAL A 152 19.47 13.02 2.15
N GLU A 153 20.44 13.51 2.92
CA GLU A 153 21.85 13.20 2.69
C GLU A 153 22.04 11.69 2.93
N LEU A 154 21.95 10.90 1.86
CA LEU A 154 22.02 9.45 1.93
C LEU A 154 23.44 9.04 2.33
N LYS A 155 23.56 8.46 3.52
CA LYS A 155 24.81 7.84 3.96
C LYS A 155 25.18 6.73 2.96
N LYS A 156 26.48 6.44 2.84
CA LYS A 156 26.97 5.24 2.13
C LYS A 156 26.69 3.96 2.92
N GLU A 157 25.41 3.71 3.18
CA GLU A 157 24.87 2.56 3.87
C GLU A 157 23.70 2.00 3.07
N ILE A 158 23.59 0.67 3.04
CA ILE A 158 22.46 -0.03 2.44
C ILE A 158 21.98 -1.12 3.40
N VAL A 159 20.67 -1.16 3.63
CA VAL A 159 20.05 -2.19 4.47
C VAL A 159 19.42 -3.25 3.58
N ILE A 160 19.82 -4.51 3.76
CA ILE A 160 19.21 -5.65 3.10
C ILE A 160 18.08 -6.15 3.99
N ALA A 161 16.84 -6.00 3.54
CA ALA A 161 15.63 -6.37 4.26
C ALA A 161 15.40 -7.89 4.28
N THR A 162 16.38 -8.63 4.79
CA THR A 162 16.37 -10.10 4.90
C THR A 162 16.97 -10.57 6.21
N ASN A 163 16.38 -11.64 6.75
CA ASN A 163 16.96 -12.40 7.87
C ASN A 163 17.82 -13.59 7.40
N ASN A 164 17.91 -13.82 6.09
CA ASN A 164 18.70 -14.91 5.50
C ASN A 164 20.17 -14.49 5.32
N VAL A 165 21.07 -15.15 6.06
CA VAL A 165 22.52 -14.86 6.05
C VAL A 165 23.15 -15.07 4.67
N GLY A 166 22.69 -16.08 3.92
CA GLY A 166 23.20 -16.36 2.57
C GLY A 166 22.87 -15.21 1.61
N LYS A 167 21.60 -14.77 1.59
CA LYS A 167 21.17 -13.62 0.78
C LYS A 167 21.94 -12.36 1.16
N ALA A 168 22.07 -12.07 2.46
CA ALA A 168 22.80 -10.90 2.93
C ALA A 168 24.26 -10.89 2.44
N LYS A 169 24.94 -12.05 2.46
CA LYS A 169 26.31 -12.18 1.97
C LYS A 169 26.42 -11.92 0.45
N GLU A 170 25.51 -12.49 -0.34
CA GLU A 170 25.48 -12.27 -1.80
C GLU A 170 25.36 -10.79 -2.15
N PHE A 171 24.49 -10.04 -1.45
CA PHE A 171 24.35 -8.61 -1.66
C PHE A 171 25.54 -7.80 -1.13
N ALA A 172 26.16 -8.23 -0.03
CA ALA A 172 27.35 -7.57 0.49
C ALA A 172 28.51 -7.58 -0.52
N GLU A 173 28.74 -8.71 -1.20
CA GLU A 173 29.77 -8.85 -2.22
C GLU A 173 29.56 -7.91 -3.44
N ILE A 174 28.35 -7.39 -3.64
CA ILE A 174 28.01 -6.45 -4.72
C ILE A 174 28.21 -5.00 -4.29
N PHE A 175 27.74 -4.63 -3.10
CA PHE A 175 27.67 -3.23 -2.67
C PHE A 175 28.91 -2.74 -1.89
N GLU A 176 29.61 -3.62 -1.18
CA GLU A 176 30.85 -3.24 -0.47
C GLU A 176 31.93 -2.73 -1.43
N PRO A 177 32.21 -3.36 -2.60
CA PRO A 177 33.17 -2.82 -3.57
C PRO A 177 32.76 -1.47 -4.16
N LYS A 178 31.46 -1.13 -4.13
CA LYS A 178 30.91 0.16 -4.53
C LYS A 178 31.00 1.22 -3.42
N GLY A 179 31.54 0.86 -2.25
CA GLY A 179 31.80 1.75 -1.13
C GLY A 179 30.64 1.91 -0.16
N TYR A 180 29.66 1.00 -0.16
CA TYR A 180 28.52 1.01 0.76
C TYR A 180 28.78 0.08 1.95
N SER A 181 28.42 0.53 3.14
CA SER A 181 28.30 -0.30 4.34
C SER A 181 27.01 -1.12 4.27
N VAL A 182 27.10 -2.43 4.35
CA VAL A 182 25.93 -3.31 4.22
C VAL A 182 25.44 -3.72 5.61
N LYS A 183 24.15 -3.46 5.86
CA LYS A 183 23.43 -3.81 7.08
C LYS A 183 22.28 -4.77 6.76
N THR A 184 21.77 -5.44 7.78
CA THR A 184 20.63 -6.37 7.65
C THR A 184 19.57 -6.04 8.69
N LEU A 185 18.40 -6.67 8.61
CA LEU A 185 17.36 -6.54 9.64
C LEU A 185 17.85 -6.92 11.05
N ARG A 186 18.90 -7.74 11.15
CA ARG A 186 19.50 -8.14 12.43
C ARG A 186 20.24 -7.00 13.12
N ASP A 187 20.64 -5.97 12.38
CA ASP A 187 21.28 -4.77 12.92
C ASP A 187 20.26 -3.81 13.55
N PHE A 188 18.96 -4.03 13.33
CA PHE A 188 17.85 -3.17 13.78
C PHE A 188 16.76 -4.01 14.46
N PRO A 189 17.03 -4.61 15.64
CA PRO A 189 16.08 -5.46 16.36
C PRO A 189 14.79 -4.74 16.81
N GLU A 190 14.78 -3.41 16.81
CA GLU A 190 13.64 -2.56 17.11
C GLU A 190 12.63 -2.41 15.97
N LEU A 191 13.01 -2.76 14.73
CA LEU A 191 12.10 -2.69 13.59
C LEU A 191 11.01 -3.76 13.71
N GLU A 192 9.77 -3.33 13.55
CA GLU A 192 8.63 -4.25 13.45
C GLU A 192 8.70 -5.04 12.13
N GLU A 193 8.26 -6.30 12.17
CA GLU A 193 8.21 -7.13 10.97
C GLU A 193 7.11 -6.59 10.03
N VAL A 194 7.51 -6.22 8.81
CA VAL A 194 6.56 -5.73 7.80
C VAL A 194 5.72 -6.90 7.29
N GLU A 195 4.42 -6.87 7.57
CA GLU A 195 3.48 -7.88 7.07
C GLU A 195 3.34 -7.80 5.54
N GLU A 196 3.65 -8.90 4.85
CA GLU A 196 3.52 -9.03 3.39
C GLU A 196 2.05 -9.28 3.00
N THR A 197 1.31 -8.19 2.76
CA THR A 197 -0.11 -8.25 2.36
C THR A 197 -0.35 -8.17 0.85
N GLY A 198 0.72 -8.03 0.06
CA GLY A 198 0.67 -7.93 -1.39
C GLY A 198 0.24 -9.22 -2.07
N LYS A 199 -0.25 -9.09 -3.29
CA LYS A 199 -0.68 -10.18 -4.17
C LYS A 199 0.38 -10.52 -5.22
N THR A 200 1.36 -9.64 -5.43
CA THR A 200 2.48 -9.84 -6.34
C THR A 200 3.81 -9.75 -5.60
N PHE A 201 4.87 -10.31 -6.20
CA PHE A 201 6.23 -10.20 -5.65
C PHE A 201 6.69 -8.74 -5.54
N GLU A 202 6.34 -7.91 -6.53
CA GLU A 202 6.64 -6.48 -6.52
C GLU A 202 5.93 -5.76 -5.37
N GLU A 203 4.64 -6.00 -5.14
CA GLU A 203 3.88 -5.37 -4.06
C GLU A 203 4.50 -5.68 -2.69
N ASN A 204 4.89 -6.94 -2.44
CA ASN A 204 5.53 -7.35 -1.20
C ASN A 204 6.92 -6.73 -1.03
N ALA A 205 7.75 -6.80 -2.08
CA ALA A 205 9.10 -6.26 -2.04
C ALA A 205 9.09 -4.74 -1.86
N ARG A 206 8.19 -4.01 -2.54
CA ARG A 206 7.99 -2.57 -2.36
C ARG A 206 7.54 -2.23 -0.96
N LEU A 207 6.47 -2.89 -0.48
CA LEU A 207 5.94 -2.65 0.85
C LEU A 207 7.04 -2.78 1.91
N LYS A 208 7.90 -3.79 1.78
CA LYS A 208 9.04 -4.00 2.69
C LYS A 208 10.14 -2.95 2.52
N ALA A 209 10.60 -2.71 1.29
CA ALA A 209 11.71 -1.78 1.03
C ALA A 209 11.34 -0.33 1.39
N GLU A 210 10.18 0.14 0.93
CA GLU A 210 9.74 1.53 1.09
C GLU A 210 9.39 1.86 2.54
N THR A 211 8.75 0.93 3.27
CA THR A 211 8.47 1.11 4.71
C THR A 211 9.76 1.28 5.49
N ILE A 212 10.71 0.37 5.32
CA ILE A 212 11.97 0.38 6.07
C ILE A 212 12.85 1.57 5.63
N ALA A 213 12.85 1.93 4.35
CA ALA A 213 13.62 3.07 3.86
C ALA A 213 13.14 4.38 4.51
N ASN A 214 11.83 4.59 4.56
CA ASN A 214 11.24 5.76 5.20
C ASN A 214 11.44 5.77 6.71
N GLU A 215 11.48 4.61 7.37
CA GLU A 215 11.73 4.56 8.82
C GLU A 215 13.21 4.82 9.17
N LEU A 216 14.14 4.19 8.45
CA LEU A 216 15.58 4.28 8.73
C LEU A 216 16.27 5.48 8.04
N GLN A 217 15.57 6.16 7.13
CA GLN A 217 16.11 7.26 6.33
C GLN A 217 17.40 6.84 5.58
N THR A 218 17.37 5.66 4.95
CA THR A 218 18.51 5.05 4.25
C THR A 218 18.07 4.24 3.03
N ILE A 219 19.03 3.81 2.19
CA ILE A 219 18.73 2.93 1.05
C ILE A 219 18.43 1.52 1.57
N VAL A 220 17.33 0.94 1.11
CA VAL A 220 16.91 -0.42 1.46
C VAL A 220 16.74 -1.27 0.22
N LEU A 221 17.30 -2.48 0.26
CA LEU A 221 17.03 -3.53 -0.72
C LEU A 221 16.11 -4.58 -0.11
N ALA A 222 14.95 -4.81 -0.73
CA ALA A 222 14.11 -5.97 -0.44
C ALA A 222 14.11 -6.96 -1.60
N ASP A 223 13.94 -8.24 -1.25
CA ASP A 223 13.76 -9.36 -2.18
C ASP A 223 12.45 -10.06 -1.83
N ASP A 224 11.60 -10.27 -2.84
CA ASP A 224 10.52 -11.26 -2.76
C ASP A 224 10.67 -12.25 -3.92
N SER A 225 10.66 -13.54 -3.57
CA SER A 225 10.94 -14.62 -4.52
C SER A 225 10.10 -15.85 -4.26
N GLY A 226 9.71 -16.53 -5.33
CA GLY A 226 8.85 -17.70 -5.26
C GLY A 226 8.84 -18.54 -6.52
N LEU A 227 8.25 -19.73 -6.39
CA LEU A 227 7.97 -20.65 -7.47
C LEU A 227 6.56 -20.39 -8.01
N CYS A 228 6.43 -20.26 -9.32
CA CYS A 228 5.17 -20.16 -10.03
C CYS A 228 5.00 -21.40 -10.91
N VAL A 229 3.89 -22.12 -10.78
CA VAL A 229 3.60 -23.31 -11.59
C VAL A 229 2.39 -23.07 -12.46
N ASP A 230 2.54 -23.28 -13.76
CA ASP A 230 1.55 -22.88 -14.76
C ASP A 230 0.23 -23.64 -14.57
N ALA A 231 0.30 -24.94 -14.27
CA ALA A 231 -0.87 -25.77 -14.02
C ALA A 231 -1.61 -25.44 -12.71
N LEU A 232 -1.03 -24.62 -11.83
CA LEU A 232 -1.63 -24.19 -10.57
C LEU A 232 -2.00 -22.70 -10.59
N ASP A 233 -2.19 -22.13 -11.79
CA ASP A 233 -2.48 -20.72 -12.01
C ASP A 233 -1.42 -19.80 -11.35
N GLY A 234 -0.15 -20.20 -11.40
CA GLY A 234 0.97 -19.47 -10.82
C GLY A 234 1.20 -19.74 -9.33
N GLN A 235 0.42 -20.60 -8.69
CA GLN A 235 0.71 -21.03 -7.32
C GLN A 235 1.95 -21.94 -7.27
N PRO A 236 2.72 -21.95 -6.17
CA PRO A 236 2.47 -21.25 -4.90
C PRO A 236 2.67 -19.73 -4.91
N GLY A 237 3.41 -19.17 -5.86
CA GLY A 237 3.60 -17.72 -6.03
C GLY A 237 4.18 -17.06 -4.77
N VAL A 238 3.60 -15.93 -4.34
CA VAL A 238 3.98 -15.21 -3.11
C VAL A 238 3.83 -16.06 -1.83
N TYR A 239 3.08 -17.17 -1.89
CA TYR A 239 2.92 -18.10 -0.76
C TYR A 239 3.97 -19.22 -0.75
N SER A 240 5.00 -19.16 -1.60
CA SER A 240 6.03 -20.19 -1.75
C SER A 240 6.63 -20.70 -0.44
N ALA A 241 6.92 -19.81 0.52
CA ALA A 241 7.51 -20.21 1.81
C ALA A 241 6.52 -20.94 2.74
N ARG A 242 5.22 -20.70 2.57
CA ARG A 242 4.12 -21.18 3.44
C ARG A 242 3.06 -21.96 2.66
N PHE A 243 3.45 -22.60 1.56
CA PHE A 243 2.51 -23.27 0.66
C PHE A 243 1.75 -24.40 1.35
N ALA A 244 2.41 -25.13 2.24
CA ALA A 244 1.84 -26.16 3.10
C ALA A 244 1.31 -25.64 4.45
N GLY A 245 1.27 -24.32 4.65
CA GLY A 245 0.85 -23.68 5.89
C GLY A 245 2.01 -23.44 6.87
N GLU A 246 1.66 -23.11 8.11
CA GLU A 246 2.60 -22.90 9.22
C GLU A 246 2.64 -24.14 10.13
N PRO A 247 3.81 -24.52 10.67
CA PRO A 247 5.11 -23.87 10.50
C PRO A 247 5.75 -24.12 9.11
N LYS A 248 6.55 -23.15 8.62
CA LYS A 248 7.32 -23.28 7.38
C LYS A 248 8.13 -24.58 7.30
N SER A 249 7.99 -25.31 6.19
CA SER A 249 8.73 -26.56 5.93
C SER A 249 8.90 -26.83 4.44
N ASP A 250 10.14 -26.82 3.96
CA ASP A 250 10.49 -27.15 2.58
C ASP A 250 9.99 -28.54 2.17
N ALA A 251 10.12 -29.52 3.07
CA ALA A 251 9.65 -30.89 2.82
C ALA A 251 8.12 -30.96 2.67
N ALA A 252 7.36 -30.23 3.51
CA ALA A 252 5.90 -30.19 3.41
C ALA A 252 5.44 -29.46 2.15
N ASN A 253 6.10 -28.34 1.82
CA ASN A 253 5.88 -27.57 0.60
C ASN A 253 6.11 -28.45 -0.66
N ASN A 254 7.23 -29.17 -0.71
CA ASN A 254 7.56 -30.08 -1.80
C ASN A 254 6.55 -31.25 -1.92
N ALA A 255 6.13 -31.83 -0.79
CA ALA A 255 5.13 -32.90 -0.78
C ALA A 255 3.77 -32.42 -1.28
N LYS A 256 3.31 -31.24 -0.84
CA LYS A 256 2.06 -30.63 -1.32
C LYS A 256 2.15 -30.34 -2.83
N LEU A 257 3.25 -29.77 -3.28
CA LEU A 257 3.46 -29.47 -4.70
C LEU A 257 3.38 -30.73 -5.57
N LEU A 258 4.07 -31.81 -5.17
CA LEU A 258 4.00 -33.07 -5.89
C LEU A 258 2.59 -33.67 -5.89
N SER A 259 1.85 -33.53 -4.79
CA SER A 259 0.47 -33.99 -4.68
C SER A 259 -0.47 -33.22 -5.62
N GLU A 260 -0.35 -31.90 -5.69
CA GLU A 260 -1.21 -31.07 -6.57
C GLU A 260 -0.90 -31.28 -8.06
N LEU A 261 0.35 -31.61 -8.39
CA LEU A 261 0.77 -31.97 -9.75
C LEU A 261 0.61 -33.47 -10.04
N GLY A 262 -0.14 -34.21 -9.22
CA GLY A 262 -0.37 -35.64 -9.40
C GLY A 262 -1.06 -35.93 -10.73
N GLY A 263 -0.44 -36.78 -11.56
CA GLY A 263 -0.99 -37.20 -12.85
C GLY A 263 -0.62 -36.32 -14.05
N LEU A 264 -0.03 -35.14 -13.82
CA LEU A 264 0.46 -34.25 -14.89
C LEU A 264 1.83 -34.70 -15.41
N VAL A 265 2.05 -34.58 -16.72
CA VAL A 265 3.29 -35.02 -17.39
C VAL A 265 3.84 -33.97 -18.36
N GLY A 266 5.16 -34.02 -18.60
CA GLY A 266 5.81 -33.17 -19.60
C GLY A 266 5.58 -31.68 -19.36
N GLU A 267 5.10 -30.98 -20.39
CA GLU A 267 4.90 -29.52 -20.36
C GLU A 267 3.80 -29.06 -19.41
N GLU A 268 2.90 -29.94 -18.96
CA GLU A 268 1.90 -29.62 -17.92
C GLU A 268 2.56 -29.31 -16.56
N ARG A 269 3.84 -29.65 -16.40
CA ARG A 269 4.63 -29.38 -15.18
C ARG A 269 5.54 -28.17 -15.33
N SER A 270 5.28 -27.32 -16.32
CA SER A 270 6.05 -26.08 -16.54
C SER A 270 5.92 -25.14 -15.35
N ALA A 271 7.05 -24.57 -14.95
CA ALA A 271 7.15 -23.68 -13.82
C ALA A 271 8.29 -22.70 -14.02
N HIS A 272 8.30 -21.63 -13.25
CA HIS A 272 9.41 -20.70 -13.22
C HIS A 272 9.63 -20.20 -11.80
N PHE A 273 10.89 -19.93 -11.46
CA PHE A 273 11.18 -19.12 -10.30
C PHE A 273 11.18 -17.64 -10.70
N THR A 274 10.60 -16.80 -9.84
CA THR A 274 10.61 -15.34 -9.99
C THR A 274 11.35 -14.71 -8.81
N CYS A 275 12.20 -13.74 -9.09
CA CYS A 275 12.81 -12.85 -8.09
C CYS A 275 12.46 -11.43 -8.46
N CYS A 276 11.83 -10.71 -7.53
CA CYS A 276 11.66 -9.27 -7.59
C CYS A 276 12.57 -8.62 -6.54
N LEU A 277 13.45 -7.72 -7.01
CA LEU A 277 14.30 -6.90 -6.15
C LEU A 277 13.83 -5.46 -6.23
N VAL A 278 13.69 -4.83 -5.06
CA VAL A 278 13.31 -3.42 -4.94
C VAL A 278 14.37 -2.69 -4.14
N LEU A 279 14.98 -1.69 -4.76
CA LEU A 279 15.80 -0.67 -4.10
C LEU A 279 14.93 0.56 -3.83
N ALA A 280 14.73 0.88 -2.56
CA ALA A 280 14.01 2.07 -2.13
C ALA A 280 14.97 3.04 -1.43
N ALA A 281 14.74 4.32 -1.62
CA ALA A 281 15.33 5.40 -0.84
C ALA A 281 14.19 6.30 -0.34
N PRO A 282 14.38 7.03 0.78
CA PRO A 282 13.34 7.91 1.29
C PRO A 282 12.93 8.95 0.26
N ASN A 283 11.62 9.21 0.16
CA ASN A 283 11.05 10.24 -0.72
C ASN A 283 11.48 10.16 -2.20
N SER A 284 11.83 8.96 -2.68
CA SER A 284 12.35 8.75 -4.04
C SER A 284 11.64 7.60 -4.73
N GLU A 285 11.63 7.60 -6.06
CA GLU A 285 11.08 6.48 -6.82
C GLU A 285 11.97 5.22 -6.64
N SER A 286 11.36 4.11 -6.23
CA SER A 286 12.08 2.85 -6.04
C SER A 286 12.48 2.22 -7.37
N LEU A 287 13.73 1.75 -7.47
CA LEU A 287 14.19 0.93 -8.58
C LEU A 287 13.69 -0.51 -8.38
N VAL A 288 12.93 -1.00 -9.36
CA VAL A 288 12.38 -2.36 -9.35
C VAL A 288 12.91 -3.15 -10.52
N VAL A 289 13.40 -4.35 -10.23
CA VAL A 289 13.80 -5.32 -11.24
C VAL A 289 13.19 -6.67 -10.94
N GLN A 290 12.73 -7.35 -11.98
CA GLN A 290 12.20 -8.70 -11.89
C GLN A 290 12.89 -9.57 -12.92
N ALA A 291 13.24 -10.79 -12.52
CA ALA A 291 13.77 -11.79 -13.42
C ALA A 291 13.20 -13.18 -13.12
N GLU A 292 13.17 -13.97 -14.18
CA GLU A 292 12.59 -15.31 -14.15
C GLU A 292 13.62 -16.37 -14.60
N CYS A 293 13.47 -17.55 -14.04
CA CYS A 293 14.17 -18.75 -14.46
C CYS A 293 13.14 -19.81 -14.83
N PRO A 294 12.91 -20.06 -16.12
CA PRO A 294 11.97 -21.08 -16.57
C PRO A 294 12.54 -22.48 -16.35
N GLY A 295 11.64 -23.43 -16.04
CA GLY A 295 11.98 -24.82 -15.86
C GLY A 295 10.74 -25.70 -15.73
N GLN A 296 10.94 -26.87 -15.14
CA GLN A 296 9.88 -27.87 -14.99
C GLN A 296 9.95 -28.54 -13.62
N ILE A 297 8.81 -28.94 -13.07
CA ILE A 297 8.76 -29.66 -11.81
C ILE A 297 8.99 -31.15 -12.03
N ALA A 298 10.00 -31.72 -11.38
CA ALA A 298 10.27 -33.15 -11.37
C ALA A 298 9.13 -33.96 -10.73
N THR A 299 9.07 -35.25 -11.02
CA THR A 299 8.12 -36.18 -10.38
C THR A 299 8.65 -36.71 -9.05
N LEU A 300 9.96 -36.66 -8.83
CA LEU A 300 10.65 -37.06 -7.61
C LEU A 300 11.79 -36.07 -7.32
N PRO A 301 12.10 -35.81 -6.03
CA PRO A 301 13.23 -34.97 -5.68
C PRO A 301 14.56 -35.63 -6.06
N ALA A 302 15.50 -34.83 -6.54
CA ALA A 302 16.88 -35.24 -6.82
C ALA A 302 17.86 -34.17 -6.32
N GLY A 303 19.08 -34.58 -5.96
CA GLY A 303 20.11 -33.70 -5.41
C GLY A 303 19.96 -33.38 -3.93
N ASP A 304 21.03 -32.83 -3.35
CA ASP A 304 21.18 -32.56 -1.91
C ASP A 304 21.63 -31.12 -1.60
N SER A 305 21.88 -30.32 -2.64
CA SER A 305 22.29 -28.93 -2.51
C SER A 305 21.08 -27.97 -2.59
N GLY A 306 21.24 -26.74 -2.09
CA GLY A 306 20.20 -25.71 -2.19
C GLY A 306 19.13 -25.79 -1.09
N PHE A 307 17.94 -25.24 -1.36
CA PHE A 307 16.84 -25.11 -0.40
C PHE A 307 15.47 -25.00 -1.10
N GLY A 308 14.37 -25.10 -0.35
CA GLY A 308 13.01 -24.95 -0.88
C GLY A 308 12.68 -25.98 -1.95
N TYR A 309 12.28 -25.49 -3.12
CA TYR A 309 11.86 -26.31 -4.26
C TYR A 309 13.03 -26.72 -5.19
N ASP A 310 14.28 -26.39 -4.86
CA ASP A 310 15.46 -26.73 -5.67
C ASP A 310 15.56 -28.23 -6.02
N PRO A 311 15.23 -29.19 -5.13
CA PRO A 311 15.26 -30.62 -5.46
C PRO A 311 14.20 -31.05 -6.46
N LEU A 312 13.20 -30.21 -6.73
CA LEU A 312 12.12 -30.49 -7.67
C LEU A 312 12.22 -29.64 -8.95
N PHE A 313 13.00 -28.56 -8.95
CA PHE A 313 13.04 -27.64 -10.08
C PHE A 313 14.12 -28.04 -11.09
N VAL A 314 13.70 -28.63 -12.21
CA VAL A 314 14.55 -29.05 -13.33
C VAL A 314 14.82 -27.87 -14.25
N VAL A 315 16.11 -27.63 -14.54
CA VAL A 315 16.55 -26.67 -15.56
C VAL A 315 16.66 -27.40 -16.91
N PRO A 316 15.82 -27.10 -17.92
CA PRO A 316 15.75 -27.86 -19.16
C PRO A 316 17.08 -27.94 -19.91
N GLU A 317 17.85 -26.87 -19.91
CA GLU A 317 19.17 -26.79 -20.56
C GLU A 317 20.18 -27.81 -19.98
N TYR A 318 20.03 -28.19 -18.71
CA TYR A 318 20.93 -29.11 -18.04
C TYR A 318 20.34 -30.50 -17.79
N GLY A 319 19.02 -30.66 -17.93
CA GLY A 319 18.31 -31.90 -17.61
C GLY A 319 18.46 -32.35 -16.15
N LYS A 320 18.77 -31.41 -15.25
CA LYS A 320 19.05 -31.65 -13.83
C LYS A 320 18.30 -30.66 -12.96
N THR A 321 17.99 -31.08 -11.74
CA THR A 321 17.42 -30.20 -10.72
C THR A 321 18.44 -29.16 -10.24
N PHE A 322 17.99 -28.02 -9.70
CA PHE A 322 18.92 -27.07 -9.09
C PHE A 322 19.75 -27.69 -7.96
N ALA A 323 19.15 -28.61 -7.19
CA ALA A 323 19.86 -29.31 -6.13
C ALA A 323 20.95 -30.27 -6.65
N GLU A 324 20.83 -30.78 -7.88
CA GLU A 324 21.89 -31.57 -8.54
C GLU A 324 22.97 -30.72 -9.21
N LEU A 325 22.62 -29.49 -9.63
CA LEU A 325 23.56 -28.56 -10.27
C LEU A 325 24.53 -27.91 -9.27
N GLY A 326 24.13 -27.83 -8.01
CA GLY A 326 24.90 -27.18 -6.95
C GLY A 326 24.90 -25.66 -7.04
N MET A 327 25.47 -25.02 -6.02
CA MET A 327 25.40 -23.56 -5.86
C MET A 327 26.21 -22.79 -6.91
N ASP A 328 27.34 -23.33 -7.38
CA ASP A 328 28.22 -22.64 -8.34
C ASP A 328 27.54 -22.38 -9.70
N ILE A 329 26.73 -23.33 -10.16
CA ILE A 329 25.94 -23.19 -11.39
C ILE A 329 24.69 -22.36 -11.09
N LYS A 330 23.96 -22.69 -10.02
CA LYS A 330 22.73 -21.98 -9.64
C LYS A 330 22.95 -20.46 -9.51
N ASN A 331 24.05 -20.04 -8.90
CA ASN A 331 24.39 -18.62 -8.70
C ASN A 331 24.73 -17.88 -9.99
N LYS A 332 24.82 -18.57 -11.13
CA LYS A 332 25.01 -17.96 -12.46
C LYS A 332 23.73 -17.89 -13.29
N ILE A 333 22.82 -18.85 -13.12
CA ILE A 333 21.66 -19.02 -14.01
C ILE A 333 20.30 -18.78 -13.35
N SER A 334 20.26 -18.67 -12.02
CA SER A 334 19.01 -18.51 -11.28
C SER A 334 18.34 -17.16 -11.55
N HIS A 335 17.03 -17.13 -11.26
CA HIS A 335 16.20 -15.93 -11.23
C HIS A 335 16.84 -14.79 -10.42
N ARG A 336 17.42 -15.09 -9.24
CA ARG A 336 18.12 -14.10 -8.42
C ARG A 336 19.39 -13.57 -9.08
N ALA A 337 20.21 -14.43 -9.67
CA ALA A 337 21.43 -14.01 -10.36
C ALA A 337 21.11 -13.03 -11.51
N LYS A 338 20.07 -13.34 -12.29
CA LYS A 338 19.57 -12.47 -13.36
C LYS A 338 19.00 -11.15 -12.81
N ALA A 339 18.22 -11.19 -11.72
CA ALA A 339 17.67 -9.99 -11.10
C ALA A 339 18.78 -9.07 -10.57
N ILE A 340 19.83 -9.65 -9.97
CA ILE A 340 21.02 -8.92 -9.53
C ILE A 340 21.73 -8.25 -10.71
N GLU A 341 21.91 -8.95 -11.84
CA GLU A 341 22.53 -8.36 -13.03
C GLU A 341 21.74 -7.15 -13.56
N LEU A 342 20.41 -7.28 -13.64
CA LEU A 342 19.51 -6.19 -13.99
C LEU A 342 19.62 -5.03 -13.00
N LEU A 343 19.66 -5.31 -11.69
CA LEU A 343 19.81 -4.31 -10.64
C LEU A 343 21.11 -3.52 -10.80
N VAL A 344 22.23 -4.22 -10.95
CA VAL A 344 23.57 -3.62 -11.08
C VAL A 344 23.67 -2.77 -12.35
N SER A 345 23.03 -3.20 -13.46
CA SER A 345 23.01 -2.42 -14.70
C SER A 345 22.28 -1.07 -14.58
N GLN A 346 21.32 -0.98 -13.66
CA GLN A 346 20.50 0.23 -13.44
C GLN A 346 20.97 1.07 -12.24
N TRP A 347 21.85 0.51 -11.41
CA TRP A 347 22.35 1.11 -10.17
C TRP A 347 22.92 2.52 -10.35
N GLU A 348 23.84 2.71 -11.31
CA GLU A 348 24.51 4.02 -11.50
C GLU A 348 23.51 5.10 -11.96
N LYS A 349 22.54 4.71 -12.80
CA LYS A 349 21.48 5.62 -13.26
C LYS A 349 20.60 6.04 -12.09
N TRP A 350 20.10 5.06 -11.33
CA TRP A 350 19.21 5.32 -10.21
C TRP A 350 19.90 6.15 -9.11
N THR A 351 21.13 5.80 -8.73
CA THR A 351 21.87 6.59 -7.72
C THR A 351 22.21 8.00 -8.21
N HIS A 352 22.39 8.22 -9.52
CA HIS A 352 22.54 9.57 -10.06
C HIS A 352 21.25 10.38 -9.96
N GLU A 353 20.09 9.77 -10.25
CA GLU A 353 18.77 10.41 -10.13
C GLU A 353 18.46 10.80 -8.67
N LEU A 354 18.82 9.95 -7.69
CA LEU A 354 18.67 10.26 -6.27
C LEU A 354 19.38 11.56 -5.86
N ASN A 355 20.61 11.76 -6.35
CA ASN A 355 21.43 12.93 -6.01
C ASN A 355 20.99 14.21 -6.76
N GLN A 356 20.19 14.11 -7.83
CA GLN A 356 19.67 15.27 -8.57
C GLN A 356 18.40 15.84 -7.95
N THR A 357 17.66 15.05 -7.17
CA THR A 357 16.51 15.51 -6.37
C THR A 357 16.89 16.42 -5.20
N GLU A 358 18.19 16.63 -4.95
CA GLU A 358 18.71 17.54 -3.91
C GLU A 358 18.86 19.02 -4.37
N GLU A 359 18.78 19.31 -5.68
CA GLU A 359 18.85 20.69 -6.27
C GLU A 359 17.46 21.22 -6.65
#